data_AF-A0A0F8W0C4-F1
#
_entry.id   AF-A0A0F8W0C4-F1
#
_cell.length_a   1.000
_cell.length_b   1.000
_cell.length_c   1.000
_cell.angle_alpha   90.00
_cell.angle_beta   90.00
_cell.angle_gamma   90.00
#
_symmetry.space_group_name_H-M   'P 1'
#
loop_
_entity.id
_entity.type
_entity.pdbx_description
1 polymer ?
#
loop_
_entity_poly.entity_id
_entity_poly.type
_entity_poly.pdbx_seq_one_letter_code
_entity_poly.pdbx_strand_id
1 'polypeptide(L)'
;GIKYGPIVETGDALQIYKYVIHNVAHVYGKSATFMPKPVFGDNGSGMHCHQSIWKDGKPTFAGDKYADLSDIALFYIGGILKHAKEMNK
;
A
#
# COMPACT_ATOMS: atom_id res chain seq x y z
N GLY A 1 -9.29 -7.29 0.15
CA GLY A 1 -8.35 -6.23 -0.26
C GLY A 1 -9.03 -5.30 -1.24
N ILE A 2 -8.36 -4.22 -1.63
CA ILE A 2 -8.88 -3.21 -2.56
C ILE A 2 -8.09 -3.35 -3.87
N LYS A 3 -8.76 -3.22 -5.02
CA LYS A 3 -8.07 -3.14 -6.31
C LYS A 3 -7.32 -1.80 -6.39
N TYR A 4 -6.17 -1.76 -7.06
CA TYR A 4 -5.42 -0.52 -7.27
C TYR A 4 -6.25 0.50 -8.07
N GLY A 5 -5.93 1.78 -7.91
CA GLY A 5 -6.50 2.89 -8.67
C GLY A 5 -5.63 4.14 -8.59
N PRO A 6 -6.12 5.28 -9.09
CA PRO A 6 -5.52 6.58 -8.83
C PRO A 6 -5.27 6.82 -7.34
N ILE A 7 -4.23 7.59 -7.01
CA ILE A 7 -3.75 7.72 -5.63
C ILE A 7 -4.81 8.25 -4.66
N VAL A 8 -5.58 9.26 -5.06
CA VAL A 8 -6.63 9.88 -4.21
C VAL A 8 -7.77 8.88 -3.97
N GLU A 9 -8.29 8.28 -5.04
CA GLU A 9 -9.37 7.28 -4.96
C GLU A 9 -8.97 6.07 -4.12
N THR A 10 -7.72 5.61 -4.23
CA THR A 10 -7.20 4.50 -3.42
C THR A 10 -7.07 4.91 -1.94
N GLY A 11 -6.69 6.16 -1.67
CA GLY A 11 -6.69 6.73 -0.33
C GLY A 11 -8.07 6.76 0.31
N ASP A 12 -9.09 7.19 -0.44
CA ASP A 12 -10.49 7.19 0.02
C ASP A 12 -10.99 5.77 0.24
N ALA A 13 -10.71 4.86 -0.69
CA ALA A 13 -11.09 3.46 -0.58
C ALA A 13 -10.48 2.79 0.66
N LEU A 14 -9.25 3.14 1.04
CA LEU A 14 -8.63 2.65 2.27
C LEU A 14 -9.38 3.10 3.53
N GLN A 15 -9.88 4.33 3.57
CA GLN A 15 -10.68 4.80 4.71
C GLN A 15 -12.02 4.07 4.79
N ILE A 16 -12.70 3.91 3.65
CA ILE A 16 -13.95 3.14 3.57
C ILE A 16 -13.71 1.69 4.00
N TYR A 17 -12.60 1.08 3.56
CA TYR A 17 -12.22 -0.28 3.93
C TYR A 17 -12.10 -0.46 5.46
N LYS A 18 -11.39 0.44 6.13
CA LYS A 18 -11.27 0.42 7.60
C LYS A 18 -12.61 0.65 8.28
N TYR A 19 -13.39 1.61 7.79
CA TYR A 19 -14.71 1.95 8.34
C TYR A 19 -15.66 0.76 8.27
N VAL A 20 -15.79 0.12 7.11
CA VAL A 20 -16.66 -1.05 6.93
C VAL A 20 -16.21 -2.19 7.85
N ILE A 21 -14.92 -2.48 7.94
CA ILE A 21 -14.40 -3.55 8.80
C ILE A 21 -14.73 -3.27 10.27
N HIS A 22 -14.49 -2.06 10.77
CA HIS A 22 -14.83 -1.71 12.15
C HIS A 22 -16.33 -1.88 12.42
N ASN A 23 -17.21 -1.38 11.53
CA ASN A 23 -18.65 -1.44 11.74
C ASN A 23 -19.21 -2.85 11.64
N VAL A 24 -18.76 -3.65 10.66
CA VAL A 24 -19.16 -5.05 10.54
C VAL A 24 -18.70 -5.82 11.78
N ALA A 25 -17.44 -5.66 12.23
CA ALA A 25 -16.97 -6.28 13.46
C ALA A 25 -17.85 -5.91 14.66
N HIS A 26 -18.19 -4.63 14.80
CA HIS A 26 -19.04 -4.12 15.88
C HIS A 26 -20.45 -4.73 15.86
N VAL A 27 -21.11 -4.82 14.70
CA VAL A 27 -22.44 -5.41 14.54
C VAL A 27 -22.47 -6.88 14.98
N TYR A 28 -21.36 -7.59 14.84
CA TYR A 28 -21.20 -8.97 15.30
C TYR A 28 -20.62 -9.09 16.73
N GLY A 29 -20.63 -8.00 17.52
CA GLY A 29 -20.15 -8.02 18.91
C GLY A 29 -18.63 -8.19 19.04
N LYS A 30 -17.86 -7.88 17.99
CA LYS A 30 -16.39 -7.95 17.97
C LYS A 30 -15.78 -6.54 17.91
N SER A 31 -14.47 -6.47 18.15
CA SER A 31 -13.65 -5.29 17.89
C SER A 31 -12.52 -5.65 16.93
N ALA A 32 -12.34 -4.85 15.89
CA ALA A 32 -11.24 -4.99 14.94
C ALA A 32 -10.24 -3.85 15.15
N THR A 33 -8.95 -4.14 14.94
CA THR A 33 -7.88 -3.14 15.07
C THR A 33 -6.91 -3.26 13.90
N PHE A 34 -6.39 -2.12 13.47
CA PHE A 34 -5.32 -2.01 12.48
C PHE A 34 -4.00 -1.56 13.12
N MET A 35 -3.84 -1.76 14.44
CA MET A 35 -2.57 -1.53 15.11
C MET A 35 -1.48 -2.41 14.49
N PRO A 36 -0.25 -1.88 14.29
CA PRO A 36 0.79 -2.61 13.57
C PRO A 36 1.30 -3.85 14.33
N LYS A 37 1.22 -3.86 15.67
CA LYS A 37 1.66 -4.98 16.50
C LYS A 37 0.79 -5.12 17.76
N PRO A 38 -0.39 -5.76 17.65
CA PRO A 38 -1.29 -5.89 18.80
C PRO A 38 -0.86 -6.98 19.79
N VAL A 39 -0.09 -7.98 19.34
CA VAL A 39 0.32 -9.14 20.15
C VAL A 39 1.84 -9.32 20.09
N PHE A 40 2.47 -9.40 21.25
CA PHE A 40 3.90 -9.71 21.35
C PHE A 40 4.16 -11.18 21.03
N GLY A 41 5.22 -11.47 20.28
CA GLY A 41 5.60 -12.84 19.92
C GLY A 41 4.84 -13.45 18.74
N ASP A 42 3.86 -12.76 18.15
CA ASP A 42 3.11 -13.20 16.96
C ASP A 42 3.17 -12.15 15.84
N ASN A 43 2.65 -12.44 14.65
CA ASN A 43 2.68 -11.58 13.48
C ASN A 43 2.05 -10.20 13.74
N GLY A 44 2.60 -9.18 13.07
CA GLY A 44 2.03 -7.83 13.04
C GLY A 44 1.04 -7.65 11.89
N SER A 45 0.39 -6.49 11.85
CA SER A 45 -0.45 -6.06 10.72
C SER A 45 0.28 -5.00 9.90
N GLY A 46 0.67 -5.36 8.67
CA GLY A 46 1.31 -4.46 7.72
C GLY A 46 0.34 -3.94 6.66
N MET A 47 0.70 -2.84 6.01
CA MET A 47 -0.01 -2.30 4.84
C MET A 47 0.99 -2.17 3.69
N HIS A 48 1.16 -3.23 2.91
CA HIS A 48 2.03 -3.20 1.74
C HIS A 48 1.42 -2.32 0.65
N CYS A 49 2.21 -1.41 0.09
CA CYS A 49 1.77 -0.47 -0.94
C CYS A 49 2.37 -0.87 -2.30
N HIS A 50 1.52 -1.34 -3.22
CA HIS A 50 1.92 -1.59 -4.61
C HIS A 50 1.73 -0.30 -5.42
N GLN A 51 2.79 0.18 -6.07
CA GLN A 51 2.80 1.45 -6.79
C GLN A 51 3.32 1.26 -8.21
N SER A 52 2.71 1.96 -9.18
CA SER A 52 3.20 2.03 -10.56
C SER A 52 2.80 3.36 -11.18
N ILE A 53 3.62 3.88 -12.08
CA ILE A 53 3.31 5.09 -12.84
C ILE A 53 2.81 4.69 -14.23
N TRP A 54 1.78 5.40 -14.68
CA TRP A 54 1.14 5.19 -15.98
C TRP A 54 1.14 6.50 -16.75
N LYS A 55 1.39 6.41 -18.05
CA LYS A 55 1.35 7.55 -18.96
C LYS A 55 0.68 7.11 -20.26
N ASP A 56 -0.30 7.88 -20.72
CA ASP A 56 -1.04 7.62 -21.96
C ASP A 56 -1.57 6.16 -22.05
N GLY A 57 -2.07 5.65 -20.92
CA GLY A 57 -2.62 4.28 -20.82
C GLY A 57 -1.59 3.15 -20.78
N LYS A 58 -0.29 3.46 -20.73
CA LYS A 58 0.79 2.46 -20.69
C LYS A 58 1.54 2.47 -19.36
N PRO A 59 1.91 1.29 -18.82
CA PRO A 59 2.69 1.21 -17.59
C PRO A 59 4.13 1.65 -17.87
N THR A 60 4.63 2.64 -17.14
CA THR A 60 6.00 3.13 -17.34
C THR A 60 7.04 2.30 -16.59
N PHE A 61 6.61 1.37 -15.74
CA PHE A 61 7.51 0.58 -14.89
C PHE A 61 7.99 -0.72 -15.55
N ALA A 62 7.31 -1.23 -16.58
CA ALA A 62 7.74 -2.41 -17.32
C ALA A 62 8.93 -2.06 -18.25
N GLY A 63 9.92 -2.94 -18.32
CA GLY A 63 11.13 -2.75 -19.12
C GLY A 63 11.95 -4.03 -19.28
N ASP A 64 13.25 -3.87 -19.55
CA ASP A 64 14.19 -4.95 -19.86
C ASP A 64 15.36 -5.07 -18.85
N LYS A 65 15.25 -4.39 -17.69
CA LYS A 65 16.25 -4.42 -16.63
C LYS A 65 15.93 -5.53 -15.63
N TYR A 66 16.54 -5.46 -14.45
CA TYR A 66 16.32 -6.42 -13.37
C TYR A 66 14.83 -6.65 -13.12
N ALA A 67 14.40 -7.92 -13.08
CA ALA A 67 13.02 -8.33 -12.88
C ALA A 67 12.02 -7.67 -13.86
N ASP A 68 12.43 -7.47 -15.12
CA ASP A 68 11.64 -6.89 -16.21
C ASP A 68 11.15 -5.47 -15.91
N LEU A 69 11.94 -4.73 -15.12
CA LEU A 69 11.69 -3.34 -14.78
C LEU A 69 12.35 -2.38 -15.77
N SER A 70 11.79 -1.18 -15.88
CA SER A 70 12.42 -0.04 -16.58
C SER A 70 13.40 0.71 -15.67
N ASP A 71 14.26 1.53 -16.26
CA ASP A 71 15.09 2.47 -15.50
C ASP A 71 14.24 3.45 -14.65
N ILE A 72 13.05 3.83 -15.14
CA ILE A 72 12.09 4.67 -14.38
C ILE A 72 11.69 3.99 -13.07
N ALA A 73 11.37 2.69 -13.11
CA ALA A 73 11.03 1.93 -11.91
C ALA A 73 12.22 1.81 -10.96
N LEU A 74 13.42 1.55 -11.49
CA LEU A 74 14.63 1.44 -10.67
C LEU A 74 14.98 2.77 -9.98
N PHE A 75 14.87 3.91 -10.67
CA PHE A 75 15.06 5.22 -10.06
C PHE A 75 13.97 5.56 -9.04
N TYR A 76 12.72 5.18 -9.31
CA TYR A 76 11.62 5.33 -8.35
C TYR A 76 11.89 4.57 -7.04
N ILE A 77 12.31 3.30 -7.15
CA ILE A 77 12.72 2.47 -6.01
C ILE A 77 13.93 3.11 -5.30
N GLY A 78 14.93 3.58 -6.05
CA GLY A 78 16.09 4.28 -5.48
C GLY A 78 15.71 5.52 -4.67
N GLY A 79 14.71 6.28 -5.14
CA GLY A 79 14.13 7.41 -4.40
C GLY A 79 13.46 6.97 -3.09
N ILE A 80 12.62 5.93 -3.14
CA ILE A 80 11.99 5.35 -1.95
C ILE A 80 13.04 4.92 -0.92
N LEU A 81 14.08 4.19 -1.35
CA LEU A 81 15.13 3.72 -0.45
C LEU A 81 15.94 4.88 0.14
N LYS A 82 16.26 5.89 -0.66
CA LYS A 82 16.98 7.09 -0.21
C LYS A 82 16.21 7.88 0.84
N HIS A 83 14.89 7.96 0.72
CA HIS A 83 14.00 8.75 1.59
C HIS A 83 13.21 7.91 2.61
N ALA A 84 13.58 6.63 2.79
CA ALA A 84 12.83 5.69 3.62
C ALA A 84 12.70 6.14 5.08
N LYS A 85 13.74 6.79 5.63
CA LYS A 85 13.71 7.30 7.00
C LYS A 85 12.74 8.47 7.14
N GLU A 86 12.74 9.39 6.17
CA GLU A 86 11.87 10.55 6.16
C GLU A 86 10.41 10.17 5.98
N MET A 87 10.10 9.17 5.16
CA MET A 87 8.73 8.66 4.99
C MET A 87 8.16 7.99 6.24
N ASN A 88 9.02 7.54 7.16
CA ASN A 88 8.61 6.92 8.43
C ASN A 88 8.51 7.91 9.59
N LYS A 89 8.88 9.19 9.38
CA LYS A 89 8.74 10.25 10.39
C LYS A 89 7.34 10.86 10.33
#